data_AF-A0A2M7AV36-F1
#
_entry.id   AF-A0A2M7AV36-F1
#
_cell.length_a   1.000
_cell.length_b   1.000
_cell.length_c   1.000
_cell.angle_alpha   90.00
_cell.angle_beta   90.00
_cell.angle_gamma   90.00
#
_symmetry.space_group_name_H-M   'P 1'
#
loop_
_entity.id
_entity.type
_entity.pdbx_description
1 polymer ?
#
loop_
_entity_poly.entity_id
_entity_poly.type
_entity_poly.pdbx_seq_one_letter_code
_entity_poly.pdbx_strand_id
1 'polypeptide(L)'
;MNGDFIYKPLNEKVSSEPVLGLFDKSRRKSSRSKADLFELLLTQELNKRYQLPYKDLENKIKKIIKQITIFKDGLIRIDEQKKRVNLLLQPLIKELNKFIETSGRPIEITWIGRKWQTNKSLSDINIKFLSGKNIGISTKSTRSGKGTQKNIGFKELKKYLGLDIDKELLDMKKKIILKVSFQNKELNLIAKKGITFIRKNKYKFPIIQKIGKEYGVLIQYLAVKESVNFFNKLSSNKKEDFLNFIFGFKDGELLLNAIVSGKQVNIYWNKNLTKLIGDNLEAINEGERGYCIASNGKKIVRIQVNFTNGIGISAFCERAFL
;
A
#
# COMPACT_ATOMS: atom_id res chain seq x y z
N MET A 1 30.72 -15.82 -29.99
CA MET A 1 31.79 -14.98 -29.41
C MET A 1 31.15 -13.71 -28.85
N ASN A 2 31.62 -13.35 -27.67
CA ASN A 2 31.08 -12.43 -26.67
C ASN A 2 30.59 -11.06 -27.15
N GLY A 3 29.43 -10.65 -26.63
CA GLY A 3 28.96 -9.27 -26.60
C GLY A 3 28.53 -8.93 -25.18
N ASP A 4 29.50 -8.57 -24.34
CA ASP A 4 29.30 -8.16 -22.95
C ASP A 4 28.49 -6.86 -22.86
N PHE A 5 27.23 -6.96 -22.44
CA PHE A 5 26.47 -5.79 -21.99
C PHE A 5 26.89 -5.43 -20.56
N ILE A 6 27.98 -4.66 -20.46
CA ILE A 6 28.41 -4.02 -19.21
C ILE A 6 27.42 -2.90 -18.86
N TYR A 7 26.64 -3.12 -17.82
CA TYR A 7 25.82 -2.08 -17.19
C TYR A 7 26.74 -1.03 -16.54
N LYS A 8 26.86 0.15 -17.14
CA LYS A 8 27.45 1.33 -16.49
C LYS A 8 26.35 2.10 -15.75
N PRO A 9 26.40 2.24 -14.42
CA PRO A 9 25.47 3.10 -13.71
C PRO A 9 25.72 4.57 -14.11
N LEU A 10 24.64 5.29 -14.42
CA LEU A 10 24.69 6.73 -14.65
C LEU A 10 25.25 7.42 -13.39
N ASN A 11 26.32 8.20 -13.59
CA ASN A 11 26.84 9.14 -12.60
C ASN A 11 25.74 10.15 -12.23
N GLU A 12 25.07 9.94 -11.09
CA GLU A 12 24.26 10.98 -10.46
C GLU A 12 25.20 12.08 -9.97
N LYS A 13 25.20 13.21 -10.68
CA LYS A 13 25.76 14.46 -10.18
C LYS A 13 25.15 14.75 -8.81
N VAL A 14 25.98 14.72 -7.78
CA VAL A 14 25.66 15.24 -6.45
C VAL A 14 25.42 16.74 -6.62
N SER A 15 24.14 17.14 -6.72
CA SER A 15 23.81 18.56 -6.69
C SER A 15 24.01 19.07 -5.27
N SER A 16 24.74 20.18 -5.21
CA SER A 16 25.06 21.01 -4.04
C SER A 16 23.87 21.29 -3.12
N GLU A 17 24.24 21.58 -1.87
CA GLU A 17 23.41 21.79 -0.67
C GLU A 17 22.08 22.52 -0.90
N PRO A 18 20.99 22.13 -0.23
CA PRO A 18 19.76 22.89 -0.28
C PRO A 18 19.88 24.14 0.60
N VAL A 19 19.88 25.29 -0.07
CA VAL A 19 19.61 26.63 0.46
C VAL A 19 18.45 26.59 1.46
N LEU A 20 18.69 27.16 2.65
CA LEU A 20 17.69 27.42 3.68
C LEU A 20 16.60 28.36 3.12
N GLY A 21 15.51 27.77 2.62
CA GLY A 21 14.35 28.52 2.15
C GLY A 21 13.16 27.59 1.95
N LEU A 22 12.09 27.82 2.72
CA LEU A 22 10.71 27.32 2.50
C LEU A 22 10.61 25.88 1.95
N PHE A 23 10.68 24.91 2.87
CA PHE A 23 10.36 23.51 2.64
C PHE A 23 9.20 23.30 1.65
N ASP A 24 9.51 22.75 0.49
CA ASP A 24 8.54 22.41 -0.54
C ASP A 24 7.49 21.42 0.01
N LYS A 25 6.31 21.95 0.30
CA LYS A 25 5.14 21.18 0.77
C LYS A 25 4.63 20.21 -0.32
N SER A 26 5.16 20.24 -1.55
CA SER A 26 4.75 19.36 -2.66
C SER A 26 4.96 17.87 -2.38
N ARG A 27 5.99 17.50 -1.60
CA ARG A 27 6.29 16.11 -1.19
C ARG A 27 5.46 15.64 0.01
N ARG A 28 4.59 16.48 0.60
CA ARG A 28 3.76 16.09 1.75
C ARG A 28 2.70 15.06 1.35
N LYS A 29 2.49 14.10 2.27
CA LYS A 29 1.64 12.90 2.20
C LYS A 29 0.19 13.22 1.73
N SER A 30 0.00 13.37 0.43
CA SER A 30 -1.31 13.53 -0.23
C SER A 30 -1.83 12.22 -0.86
N SER A 31 -1.17 11.09 -0.63
CA SER A 31 -1.62 9.83 -1.24
C SER A 31 -2.93 9.35 -0.66
N ARG A 32 -3.18 9.51 0.66
CA ARG A 32 -4.39 8.92 1.27
C ARG A 32 -5.66 9.69 0.94
N SER A 33 -5.71 11.00 1.17
CA SER A 33 -6.90 11.79 0.83
C SER A 33 -7.25 11.70 -0.67
N LYS A 34 -6.24 11.56 -1.56
CA LYS A 34 -6.50 11.28 -2.99
C LYS A 34 -7.12 9.90 -3.23
N ALA A 35 -6.62 8.87 -2.55
CA ALA A 35 -7.21 7.53 -2.64
C ALA A 35 -8.64 7.53 -2.09
N ASP A 36 -8.88 8.14 -0.92
CA ASP A 36 -10.23 8.30 -0.35
C ASP A 36 -11.17 9.04 -1.32
N LEU A 37 -10.68 10.11 -1.98
CA LEU A 37 -11.47 10.84 -2.96
C LEU A 37 -11.86 9.96 -4.15
N PHE A 38 -10.92 9.19 -4.68
CA PHE A 38 -11.18 8.26 -5.78
C PHE A 38 -12.22 7.20 -5.40
N GLU A 39 -12.02 6.56 -4.24
CA GLU A 39 -12.93 5.55 -3.67
C GLU A 39 -14.36 6.13 -3.49
N LEU A 40 -14.48 7.32 -2.89
CA LEU A 40 -15.76 7.99 -2.65
C LEU A 40 -16.47 8.42 -3.93
N LEU A 41 -15.74 9.01 -4.89
CA LEU A 41 -16.31 9.42 -6.17
C LEU A 41 -16.82 8.21 -6.96
N LEU A 42 -16.05 7.12 -7.01
CA LEU A 42 -16.49 5.89 -7.66
C LEU A 42 -17.75 5.33 -6.99
N THR A 43 -17.79 5.31 -5.65
CA THR A 43 -18.96 4.87 -4.89
C THR A 43 -20.19 5.72 -5.20
N GLN A 44 -20.03 7.05 -5.32
CA GLN A 44 -21.10 7.96 -5.68
C GLN A 44 -21.63 7.67 -7.10
N GLU A 45 -20.75 7.51 -8.08
CA GLU A 45 -21.16 7.22 -9.46
C GLU A 45 -21.86 5.87 -9.61
N LEU A 46 -21.40 4.84 -8.88
CA LEU A 46 -22.09 3.56 -8.84
C LEU A 46 -23.49 3.68 -8.20
N ASN A 47 -23.62 4.38 -7.06
CA ASN A 47 -24.93 4.60 -6.44
C ASN A 47 -25.89 5.35 -7.37
N LYS A 48 -25.42 6.41 -8.05
CA LYS A 48 -26.23 7.13 -9.06
C LYS A 48 -26.70 6.19 -10.17
N ARG A 49 -25.79 5.38 -10.72
CA ARG A 49 -26.07 4.47 -11.84
C ARG A 49 -27.15 3.43 -11.51
N TYR A 50 -27.17 2.95 -10.27
CA TYR A 50 -28.12 1.94 -9.78
C TYR A 50 -29.28 2.54 -8.98
N GLN A 51 -29.44 3.88 -8.98
CA GLN A 51 -30.52 4.61 -8.29
C GLN A 51 -30.60 4.32 -6.78
N LEU A 52 -29.43 4.21 -6.13
CA LEU A 52 -29.31 3.95 -4.70
C LEU A 52 -29.03 5.25 -3.92
N PRO A 53 -29.44 5.35 -2.63
CA PRO A 53 -29.17 6.53 -1.81
C PRO A 53 -27.68 6.78 -1.56
N TYR A 54 -27.23 8.04 -1.69
CA TYR A 54 -25.81 8.40 -1.46
C TYR A 54 -25.60 9.74 -0.73
N LYS A 55 -26.62 10.33 -0.10
CA LYS A 55 -26.52 11.68 0.52
C LYS A 55 -25.35 11.82 1.49
N ASP A 56 -25.06 10.80 2.30
CA ASP A 56 -23.95 10.81 3.25
C ASP A 56 -22.55 10.81 2.59
N LEU A 57 -22.44 10.41 1.33
CA LEU A 57 -21.19 10.46 0.58
C LEU A 57 -20.82 11.89 0.16
N GLU A 58 -21.80 12.75 -0.12
CA GLU A 58 -21.55 14.12 -0.60
C GLU A 58 -20.78 14.95 0.43
N ASN A 59 -21.19 14.88 1.69
CA ASN A 59 -20.52 15.58 2.79
C ASN A 59 -19.09 15.07 2.99
N LYS A 60 -18.87 13.74 2.86
CA LYS A 60 -17.52 13.14 2.94
C LYS A 60 -16.65 13.60 1.78
N ILE A 61 -17.17 13.64 0.55
CA ILE A 61 -16.47 14.13 -0.64
C ILE A 61 -16.07 15.60 -0.46
N LYS A 62 -17.01 16.48 -0.06
CA LYS A 62 -16.73 17.90 0.20
C LYS A 62 -15.60 18.09 1.22
N LYS A 63 -15.63 17.31 2.31
CA LYS A 63 -14.58 17.34 3.35
C LYS A 63 -13.21 16.92 2.80
N ILE A 64 -13.13 15.84 2.03
CA ILE A 64 -11.87 15.37 1.43
C ILE A 64 -11.35 16.37 0.40
N ILE A 65 -12.22 16.95 -0.42
CA ILE A 65 -11.85 18.02 -1.37
C ILE A 65 -11.21 19.19 -0.63
N LYS A 66 -11.84 19.69 0.45
CA LYS A 66 -11.27 20.78 1.28
C LYS A 66 -9.90 20.43 1.86
N GLN A 67 -9.64 19.16 2.20
CA GLN A 67 -8.32 18.73 2.66
C GLN A 67 -7.28 18.75 1.53
N ILE A 68 -7.67 18.40 0.30
CA ILE A 68 -6.78 18.36 -0.85
C ILE A 68 -6.48 19.76 -1.39
N THR A 69 -7.44 20.70 -1.33
CA THR A 69 -7.25 22.07 -1.85
C THR A 69 -6.22 22.89 -1.08
N ILE A 70 -5.87 22.50 0.15
CA ILE A 70 -4.81 23.15 0.96
C ILE A 70 -3.42 22.98 0.30
N PHE A 71 -3.25 21.99 -0.59
CA PHE A 71 -2.00 21.79 -1.33
C PHE A 71 -1.96 22.64 -2.59
N LYS A 72 -0.77 23.11 -2.96
CA LYS A 72 -0.52 23.95 -4.16
C LYS A 72 -1.06 23.33 -5.45
N ASP A 73 -0.93 22.00 -5.60
CA ASP A 73 -1.43 21.22 -6.73
C ASP A 73 -2.77 20.50 -6.42
N GLY A 74 -3.52 20.98 -5.43
CA GLY A 74 -4.75 20.35 -4.93
C GLY A 74 -5.83 20.20 -6.00
N LEU A 75 -6.08 21.25 -6.79
CA LEU A 75 -7.09 21.22 -7.87
C LEU A 75 -6.72 20.20 -8.95
N ILE A 76 -5.46 20.15 -9.36
CA ILE A 76 -4.94 19.18 -10.32
C ILE A 76 -5.15 17.75 -9.79
N ARG A 77 -4.87 17.51 -8.49
CA ARG A 77 -5.06 16.20 -7.86
C ARG A 77 -6.53 15.76 -7.85
N ILE A 78 -7.46 16.69 -7.64
CA ILE A 78 -8.90 16.43 -7.66
C ILE A 78 -9.36 16.07 -9.07
N ASP A 79 -8.98 16.88 -10.07
CA ASP A 79 -9.29 16.62 -11.48
C ASP A 79 -8.72 15.27 -11.96
N GLU A 80 -7.48 14.96 -11.56
CA GLU A 80 -6.84 13.67 -11.81
C GLU A 80 -7.67 12.48 -11.27
N GLN A 81 -8.29 12.62 -10.09
CA GLN A 81 -9.15 11.54 -9.55
C GLN A 81 -10.47 11.44 -10.31
N LYS A 82 -11.12 12.56 -10.64
CA LYS A 82 -12.36 12.58 -11.42
C LYS A 82 -12.18 11.89 -12.77
N LYS A 83 -11.12 12.27 -13.50
CA LYS A 83 -10.76 11.65 -14.79
C LYS A 83 -10.57 10.14 -14.68
N ARG A 84 -9.89 9.66 -13.62
CA ARG A 84 -9.69 8.23 -13.41
C ARG A 84 -10.96 7.47 -13.06
N VAL A 85 -11.89 8.07 -12.32
CA VAL A 85 -13.20 7.45 -12.07
C VAL A 85 -13.92 7.24 -13.40
N ASN A 86 -13.93 8.25 -14.27
CA ASN A 86 -14.55 8.15 -15.59
C ASN A 86 -13.93 7.04 -16.45
N LEU A 87 -12.60 6.90 -16.42
CA LEU A 87 -11.90 5.81 -17.11
C LEU A 87 -12.29 4.42 -16.58
N LEU A 88 -12.45 4.28 -15.26
CA LEU A 88 -12.75 3.00 -14.62
C LEU A 88 -14.21 2.57 -14.75
N LEU A 89 -15.13 3.54 -14.79
CA LEU A 89 -16.55 3.28 -14.58
C LEU A 89 -17.12 2.26 -15.58
N GLN A 90 -16.85 2.44 -16.88
CA GLN A 90 -17.40 1.54 -17.92
C GLN A 90 -16.82 0.11 -17.84
N PRO A 91 -15.49 -0.09 -17.77
CA PRO A 91 -14.93 -1.42 -17.54
C PRO A 91 -15.45 -2.08 -16.27
N LEU A 92 -15.62 -1.32 -15.18
CA LEU A 92 -16.13 -1.84 -13.92
C LEU A 92 -17.59 -2.30 -14.03
N ILE A 93 -18.45 -1.46 -14.61
CA ILE A 93 -19.87 -1.79 -14.86
C ILE A 93 -19.98 -3.05 -15.71
N LYS A 94 -19.15 -3.20 -16.75
CA LYS A 94 -19.13 -4.41 -17.58
C LYS A 94 -18.89 -5.68 -16.76
N GLU A 95 -17.96 -5.66 -15.82
CA GLU A 95 -17.71 -6.80 -14.93
C GLU A 95 -18.83 -6.99 -13.90
N LEU A 96 -19.40 -5.91 -13.37
CA LEU A 96 -20.54 -5.98 -12.43
C LEU A 96 -21.80 -6.56 -13.09
N ASN A 97 -22.07 -6.23 -14.35
CA ASN A 97 -23.25 -6.73 -15.08
C ASN A 97 -23.26 -8.25 -15.19
N LYS A 98 -22.10 -8.89 -15.40
CA LYS A 98 -21.99 -10.36 -15.38
C LYS A 98 -22.43 -10.97 -14.04
N PHE A 99 -22.21 -10.24 -12.95
CA PHE A 99 -22.63 -10.67 -11.62
C PHE A 99 -24.12 -10.38 -11.38
N ILE A 100 -24.63 -9.27 -11.93
CA ILE A 100 -26.05 -8.90 -11.85
C ILE A 100 -26.93 -9.98 -12.50
N GLU A 101 -26.52 -10.54 -13.63
CA GLU A 101 -27.22 -11.63 -14.32
C GLU A 101 -27.49 -12.84 -13.41
N THR A 102 -26.60 -13.13 -12.47
CA THR A 102 -26.69 -14.31 -11.59
C THR A 102 -27.05 -13.99 -10.14
N SER A 103 -27.06 -12.70 -9.76
CA SER A 103 -27.17 -12.27 -8.36
C SER A 103 -28.27 -11.23 -8.15
N GLY A 104 -28.93 -10.79 -9.22
CA GLY A 104 -29.90 -9.71 -9.22
C GLY A 104 -29.23 -8.33 -9.17
N ARG A 105 -30.03 -7.27 -9.15
CA ARG A 105 -29.51 -5.89 -9.10
C ARG A 105 -28.81 -5.57 -7.77
N PRO A 106 -27.86 -4.61 -7.75
CA PRO A 106 -27.34 -4.05 -6.51
C PRO A 106 -28.46 -3.42 -5.69
N ILE A 107 -28.48 -3.67 -4.38
CA ILE A 107 -29.42 -3.07 -3.43
C ILE A 107 -28.73 -2.11 -2.45
N GLU A 108 -27.41 -2.22 -2.31
CA GLU A 108 -26.63 -1.37 -1.43
C GLU A 108 -25.19 -1.28 -1.94
N ILE A 109 -24.62 -0.07 -1.97
CA ILE A 109 -23.22 0.18 -2.36
C ILE A 109 -22.60 1.10 -1.32
N THR A 110 -21.70 0.56 -0.50
CA THR A 110 -21.10 1.27 0.63
C THR A 110 -19.61 1.48 0.44
N TRP A 111 -19.17 2.73 0.64
CA TRP A 111 -17.75 3.00 0.84
C TRP A 111 -17.38 2.59 2.26
N ILE A 112 -16.51 1.60 2.35
CA ILE A 112 -15.93 1.14 3.63
C ILE A 112 -14.60 1.85 3.88
N GLY A 113 -13.91 2.21 2.79
CA GLY A 113 -12.53 2.66 2.82
C GLY A 113 -11.63 1.62 3.47
N ARG A 114 -10.42 2.02 3.86
CA ARG A 114 -9.52 1.12 4.60
C ARG A 114 -9.92 0.99 6.07
N LYS A 115 -11.02 0.28 6.36
CA LYS A 115 -11.23 -0.37 7.68
C LYS A 115 -10.30 -1.58 7.88
N TRP A 116 -9.25 -1.75 7.06
CA TRP A 116 -8.24 -2.83 7.16
C TRP A 116 -7.71 -3.06 8.59
N GLN A 117 -7.54 -1.99 9.39
CA GLN A 117 -7.02 -2.11 10.75
C GLN A 117 -7.95 -2.88 11.69
N THR A 118 -9.25 -2.94 11.39
CA THR A 118 -10.28 -3.61 12.18
C THR A 118 -10.87 -4.84 11.47
N ASN A 119 -11.04 -4.80 10.15
CA ASN A 119 -11.91 -5.75 9.45
C ASN A 119 -11.18 -6.78 8.55
N LYS A 120 -9.84 -6.76 8.44
CA LYS A 120 -9.05 -7.69 7.59
C LYS A 120 -9.49 -7.85 6.12
N SER A 121 -10.39 -7.00 5.59
CA SER A 121 -10.86 -7.04 4.19
C SER A 121 -10.05 -6.11 3.28
N LEU A 122 -9.68 -6.61 2.09
CA LEU A 122 -9.02 -5.82 1.03
C LEU A 122 -9.99 -4.88 0.28
N SER A 123 -11.28 -4.93 0.59
CA SER A 123 -12.30 -4.12 -0.07
C SER A 123 -12.27 -2.66 0.39
N ASP A 124 -12.37 -1.73 -0.56
CA ASP A 124 -12.63 -0.31 -0.29
C ASP A 124 -14.13 0.03 -0.44
N ILE A 125 -14.85 -0.73 -1.28
CA ILE A 125 -16.27 -0.56 -1.58
C ILE A 125 -16.97 -1.93 -1.54
N ASN A 126 -18.05 -2.07 -0.78
CA ASN A 126 -18.87 -3.28 -0.81
C ASN A 126 -20.16 -3.06 -1.60
N ILE A 127 -20.55 -4.09 -2.34
CA ILE A 127 -21.82 -4.13 -3.06
C ILE A 127 -22.60 -5.36 -2.59
N LYS A 128 -23.81 -5.11 -2.11
CA LYS A 128 -24.80 -6.15 -1.79
C LYS A 128 -25.82 -6.25 -2.91
N PHE A 129 -26.12 -7.48 -3.31
CA PHE A 129 -27.07 -7.77 -4.38
C PHE A 129 -28.38 -8.35 -3.82
N LEU A 130 -29.44 -8.32 -4.64
CA LEU A 130 -30.77 -8.79 -4.25
C LEU A 130 -30.77 -10.25 -3.78
N SER A 131 -29.94 -11.11 -4.38
CA SER A 131 -29.76 -12.51 -3.97
C SER A 131 -29.15 -12.70 -2.57
N GLY A 132 -28.73 -11.63 -1.90
CA GLY A 132 -28.00 -11.69 -0.64
C GLY A 132 -26.48 -11.86 -0.79
N LYS A 133 -25.99 -12.10 -2.02
CA LYS A 133 -24.55 -12.15 -2.31
C LYS A 133 -23.90 -10.78 -2.14
N ASN A 134 -22.64 -10.80 -1.70
CA ASN A 134 -21.80 -9.61 -1.54
C ASN A 134 -20.53 -9.74 -2.39
N ILE A 135 -20.08 -8.62 -2.95
CA ILE A 135 -18.73 -8.51 -3.51
C ILE A 135 -18.03 -7.31 -2.90
N GLY A 136 -16.72 -7.43 -2.72
CA GLY A 136 -15.84 -6.31 -2.42
C GLY A 136 -15.18 -5.77 -3.69
N ILE A 137 -14.87 -4.47 -3.71
CA ILE A 137 -14.06 -3.84 -4.74
C ILE A 137 -12.83 -3.24 -4.07
N SER A 138 -11.66 -3.75 -4.43
CA SER A 138 -10.34 -3.20 -4.07
C SER A 138 -9.92 -2.23 -5.16
N THR A 139 -9.71 -0.97 -4.80
CA THR A 139 -9.50 0.11 -5.78
C THR A 139 -8.10 0.71 -5.67
N LYS A 140 -7.51 1.02 -6.82
CA LYS A 140 -6.21 1.71 -6.85
C LYS A 140 -6.20 2.75 -7.96
N SER A 141 -5.82 3.97 -7.59
CA SER A 141 -5.58 5.08 -8.50
C SER A 141 -4.13 5.53 -8.39
N THR A 142 -3.33 5.16 -9.39
CA THR A 142 -1.89 5.42 -9.42
C THR A 142 -1.50 6.19 -10.68
N ARG A 143 -0.42 6.98 -10.59
CA ARG A 143 0.17 7.61 -11.78
C ARG A 143 0.91 6.59 -12.65
N SER A 144 1.56 5.64 -11.99
CA SER A 144 2.29 4.54 -12.61
C SER A 144 2.24 3.30 -11.72
N GLY A 145 2.39 2.14 -12.35
CA GLY A 145 2.40 0.83 -11.69
C GLY A 145 1.03 0.41 -11.13
N LYS A 146 0.96 -0.83 -10.65
CA LYS A 146 -0.29 -1.46 -10.18
C LYS A 146 -0.68 -1.09 -8.73
N GLY A 147 0.17 -0.36 -8.02
CA GLY A 147 -0.01 -0.03 -6.61
C GLY A 147 0.14 -1.23 -5.67
N THR A 148 0.20 -0.97 -4.36
CA THR A 148 0.34 -2.03 -3.35
C THR A 148 -0.93 -2.86 -3.27
N GLN A 149 -0.82 -4.18 -3.43
CA GLN A 149 -1.90 -5.14 -3.18
C GLN A 149 -2.22 -5.23 -1.69
N LYS A 150 -1.18 -5.41 -0.87
CA LYS A 150 -1.35 -5.57 0.58
C LYS A 150 -0.19 -5.00 1.35
N ASN A 151 -0.49 -4.33 2.47
CA ASN A 151 0.51 -4.04 3.49
C ASN A 151 0.42 -5.14 4.54
N ILE A 152 1.48 -5.90 4.70
CA ILE A 152 1.61 -7.00 5.65
C ILE A 152 2.28 -6.41 6.89
N GLY A 153 1.50 -6.20 7.95
CA GLY A 153 2.02 -5.68 9.21
C GLY A 153 2.90 -6.71 9.92
N PHE A 154 3.81 -6.24 10.77
CA PHE A 154 4.76 -7.11 11.47
C PHE A 154 4.11 -8.29 12.22
N LYS A 155 2.95 -8.07 12.87
CA LYS A 155 2.18 -9.15 13.52
C LYS A 155 1.78 -10.27 12.55
N GLU A 156 1.39 -9.92 11.33
CA GLU A 156 1.01 -10.89 10.31
C GLU A 156 2.24 -11.57 9.72
N LEU A 157 3.38 -10.88 9.58
CA LEU A 157 4.65 -11.50 9.18
C LEU A 157 5.10 -12.53 10.22
N LYS A 158 5.02 -12.20 11.50
CA LYS A 158 5.31 -13.15 12.58
C LYS A 158 4.37 -14.36 12.53
N LYS A 159 3.08 -14.12 12.27
CA LYS A 159 2.07 -15.19 12.15
C LYS A 159 2.30 -16.13 10.96
N TYR A 160 2.51 -15.58 9.76
CA TYR A 160 2.55 -16.37 8.52
C TYR A 160 3.95 -16.86 8.16
N LEU A 161 4.99 -16.06 8.43
CA LEU A 161 6.38 -16.39 8.11
C LEU A 161 7.18 -16.83 9.34
N GLY A 162 6.72 -16.56 10.57
CA GLY A 162 7.57 -16.75 11.75
C GLY A 162 8.66 -15.69 11.91
N LEU A 163 8.57 -14.57 11.19
CA LEU A 163 9.53 -13.47 11.29
C LEU A 163 9.49 -12.84 12.69
N ASP A 164 10.55 -13.05 13.47
CA ASP A 164 10.72 -12.46 14.79
C ASP A 164 11.96 -11.55 14.84
N ILE A 165 11.74 -10.25 14.61
CA ILE A 165 12.75 -9.20 14.70
C ILE A 165 12.42 -8.18 15.81
N ASP A 166 11.72 -8.63 16.86
CA ASP A 166 11.27 -7.77 17.95
C ASP A 166 12.45 -7.07 18.66
N LYS A 167 13.54 -7.81 18.89
CA LYS A 167 14.75 -7.29 19.57
C LYS A 167 15.44 -6.21 18.72
N GLU A 168 15.56 -6.44 17.43
CA GLU A 168 16.21 -5.54 16.48
C GLU A 168 15.39 -4.27 16.27
N LEU A 169 14.05 -4.40 16.20
CA LEU A 169 13.16 -3.24 16.18
C LEU A 169 13.24 -2.42 17.47
N LEU A 170 13.40 -3.05 18.63
CA LEU A 170 13.58 -2.38 19.91
C LEU A 170 14.93 -1.66 19.99
N ASP A 171 16.01 -2.34 19.60
CA ASP A 171 17.36 -1.78 19.55
C ASP A 171 17.43 -0.58 18.59
N MET A 172 16.87 -0.72 17.39
CA MET A 172 16.75 0.37 16.41
C MET A 172 16.07 1.60 17.04
N LYS A 173 14.97 1.43 17.77
CA LYS A 173 14.29 2.55 18.45
C LYS A 173 15.18 3.20 19.51
N LYS A 174 15.90 2.42 20.31
CA LYS A 174 16.83 2.93 21.33
C LYS A 174 17.95 3.75 20.69
N LYS A 175 18.58 3.22 19.63
CA LYS A 175 19.62 3.92 18.86
C LYS A 175 19.13 5.22 18.24
N ILE A 176 17.91 5.24 17.68
CA ILE A 176 17.31 6.47 17.15
C ILE A 176 17.07 7.50 18.26
N ILE A 177 16.50 7.10 19.40
CA ILE A 177 16.25 8.02 20.52
C ILE A 177 17.56 8.63 21.00
N LEU A 178 18.58 7.79 21.21
CA LEU A 178 19.91 8.22 21.65
C LEU A 178 20.53 9.21 20.65
N LYS A 179 20.60 8.84 19.37
CA LYS A 179 21.22 9.69 18.35
C LYS A 179 20.49 11.01 18.13
N VAL A 180 19.15 11.02 18.25
CA VAL A 180 18.36 12.27 18.21
C VAL A 180 18.66 13.15 19.43
N SER A 181 18.84 12.57 20.61
CA SER A 181 19.09 13.33 21.84
C SER A 181 20.41 14.11 21.83
N PHE A 182 21.41 13.63 21.09
CA PHE A 182 22.72 14.28 20.97
C PHE A 182 22.79 15.40 19.92
N GLN A 183 21.71 15.68 19.19
CA GLN A 183 21.75 16.67 18.11
C GLN A 183 21.73 18.12 18.61
N ASN A 184 20.82 18.45 19.53
CA ASN A 184 20.73 19.77 20.19
C ASN A 184 19.75 19.73 21.38
N LYS A 185 19.65 20.84 22.14
CA LYS A 185 18.78 20.96 23.32
C LYS A 185 17.30 20.68 23.01
N GLU A 186 16.76 21.19 21.90
CA GLU A 186 15.35 20.98 21.53
C GLU A 186 15.06 19.51 21.18
N LEU A 187 15.95 18.88 20.41
CA LEU A 187 15.84 17.47 20.03
C LEU A 187 16.07 16.52 21.22
N ASN A 188 16.90 16.90 22.19
CA ASN A 188 17.04 16.19 23.47
C ASN A 188 15.71 16.15 24.23
N LEU A 189 15.03 17.30 24.37
CA LEU A 189 13.72 17.37 25.00
C LEU A 189 12.66 16.52 24.25
N ILE A 190 12.72 16.47 22.92
CA ILE A 190 11.85 15.61 22.11
C ILE A 190 12.17 14.13 22.34
N ALA A 191 13.45 13.76 22.38
CA ALA A 191 13.90 12.39 22.55
C ALA A 191 13.52 11.81 23.91
N LYS A 192 13.58 12.60 24.99
CA LYS A 192 13.12 12.22 26.33
C LYS A 192 11.64 11.81 26.38
N LYS A 193 10.82 12.35 25.47
CA LYS A 193 9.39 11.98 25.32
C LYS A 193 9.18 10.71 24.49
N GLY A 194 10.25 10.12 23.94
CA GLY A 194 10.24 8.83 23.25
C GLY A 194 9.91 8.87 21.75
N ILE A 195 9.91 7.68 21.14
CA ILE A 195 9.87 7.50 19.68
C ILE A 195 8.60 8.09 19.04
N THR A 196 7.47 8.10 19.76
CA THR A 196 6.21 8.68 19.26
C THR A 196 6.35 10.18 19.04
N PHE A 197 7.01 10.90 19.94
CA PHE A 197 7.27 12.33 19.81
C PHE A 197 8.29 12.63 18.72
N ILE A 198 9.38 11.84 18.64
CA ILE A 198 10.33 11.91 17.53
C ILE A 198 9.59 11.77 16.18
N ARG A 199 8.72 10.77 16.05
CA ARG A 199 7.94 10.51 14.83
C ARG A 199 6.99 11.65 14.46
N LYS A 200 6.42 12.35 15.44
CA LYS A 200 5.55 13.54 15.20
C LYS A 200 6.37 14.73 14.73
N ASN A 201 7.59 14.89 15.25
CA ASN A 201 8.46 16.04 14.98
C ASN A 201 9.39 15.87 13.76
N LYS A 202 9.44 14.68 13.14
CA LYS A 202 10.31 14.39 11.99
C LYS A 202 10.19 15.34 10.78
N TYR A 203 9.10 16.10 10.67
CA TYR A 203 8.92 17.07 9.59
C TYR A 203 9.37 18.48 9.99
N LYS A 204 9.40 18.79 11.28
CA LYS A 204 9.97 20.02 11.83
C LYS A 204 11.51 19.93 11.82
N PHE A 205 12.06 18.74 12.09
CA PHE A 205 13.50 18.50 12.13
C PHE A 205 13.91 17.42 11.12
N PRO A 206 14.43 17.81 9.94
CA PRO A 206 14.84 16.86 8.90
C PRO A 206 15.88 15.84 9.35
N ILE A 207 16.74 16.20 10.31
CA ILE A 207 17.77 15.29 10.87
C ILE A 207 17.17 14.02 11.47
N ILE A 208 15.96 14.08 12.05
CA ILE A 208 15.24 12.90 12.54
C ILE A 208 14.99 11.90 11.41
N GLN A 209 14.72 12.38 10.19
CA GLN A 209 14.50 11.50 9.06
C GLN A 209 15.79 10.85 8.58
N LYS A 210 16.92 11.58 8.61
CA LYS A 210 18.24 11.04 8.26
C LYS A 210 18.62 9.92 9.24
N ILE A 211 18.53 10.19 10.55
CA ILE A 211 18.79 9.20 11.60
C ILE A 211 17.86 8.00 11.49
N GLY A 212 16.56 8.24 11.28
CA GLY A 212 15.59 7.16 11.12
C GLY A 212 15.90 6.27 9.91
N LYS A 213 16.26 6.85 8.76
CA LYS A 213 16.65 6.08 7.57
C LYS A 213 17.89 5.23 7.81
N GLU A 214 18.91 5.80 8.43
CA GLU A 214 20.17 5.12 8.75
C GLU A 214 19.93 3.79 9.47
N TYR A 215 19.21 3.82 10.60
CA TYR A 215 18.94 2.61 11.37
C TYR A 215 17.83 1.73 10.75
N GLY A 216 16.87 2.35 10.05
CA GLY A 216 15.78 1.62 9.41
C GLY A 216 16.20 0.81 8.19
N VAL A 217 17.28 1.18 7.49
CA VAL A 217 17.78 0.41 6.34
C VAL A 217 18.36 -0.93 6.79
N LEU A 218 19.11 -0.95 7.90
CA LEU A 218 19.67 -2.19 8.45
C LEU A 218 18.59 -3.21 8.79
N ILE A 219 17.49 -2.75 9.40
CA ILE A 219 16.33 -3.62 9.71
C ILE A 219 15.64 -4.11 8.44
N GLN A 220 15.55 -3.29 7.38
CA GLN A 220 14.97 -3.73 6.11
C GLN A 220 15.79 -4.84 5.48
N TYR A 221 17.11 -4.70 5.43
CA TYR A 221 18.01 -5.72 4.91
C TYR A 221 17.86 -7.05 5.66
N LEU A 222 17.91 -7.00 6.99
CA LEU A 222 17.74 -8.18 7.84
C LEU A 222 16.40 -8.87 7.55
N ALA A 223 15.31 -8.09 7.54
CA ALA A 223 13.99 -8.64 7.32
C ALA A 223 13.80 -9.24 5.91
N VAL A 224 14.41 -8.67 4.86
CA VAL A 224 14.41 -9.33 3.54
C VAL A 224 15.04 -10.72 3.63
N LYS A 225 16.24 -10.81 4.21
CA LYS A 225 16.97 -12.07 4.33
C LYS A 225 16.18 -13.11 5.11
N GLU A 226 15.65 -12.71 6.27
CA GLU A 226 14.87 -13.60 7.14
C GLU A 226 13.55 -14.01 6.49
N SER A 227 12.80 -13.07 5.89
CA SER A 227 11.53 -13.39 5.22
C SER A 227 11.72 -14.36 4.04
N VAL A 228 12.79 -14.23 3.25
CA VAL A 228 13.12 -15.18 2.17
C VAL A 228 13.43 -16.56 2.74
N ASN A 229 14.32 -16.63 3.73
CA ASN A 229 14.72 -17.88 4.38
C ASN A 229 13.52 -18.60 4.99
N PHE A 230 12.70 -17.87 5.77
CA PHE A 230 11.54 -18.44 6.43
C PHE A 230 10.46 -18.86 5.43
N PHE A 231 10.14 -18.03 4.42
CA PHE A 231 9.17 -18.43 3.41
C PHE A 231 9.58 -19.73 2.71
N ASN A 232 10.85 -19.87 2.34
CA ASN A 232 11.33 -21.07 1.64
C ASN A 232 11.27 -22.34 2.50
N LYS A 233 11.38 -22.21 3.82
CA LYS A 233 11.26 -23.31 4.79
C LYS A 233 9.81 -23.67 5.14
N LEU A 234 8.82 -22.86 4.76
CA LEU A 234 7.41 -23.19 4.97
C LEU A 234 7.03 -24.43 4.16
N SER A 235 6.12 -25.24 4.70
CA SER A 235 5.43 -26.28 3.92
C SER A 235 4.57 -25.65 2.82
N SER A 236 4.28 -26.41 1.76
CA SER A 236 3.47 -25.94 0.62
C SER A 236 2.15 -25.31 1.07
N ASN A 237 1.39 -25.98 1.95
CA ASN A 237 0.13 -25.46 2.48
C ASN A 237 0.30 -24.11 3.19
N LYS A 238 1.41 -23.89 3.92
CA LYS A 238 1.68 -22.61 4.60
C LYS A 238 2.09 -21.50 3.62
N LYS A 239 2.82 -21.83 2.55
CA LYS A 239 3.15 -20.89 1.47
C LYS A 239 1.89 -20.44 0.74
N GLU A 240 1.01 -21.39 0.41
CA GLU A 240 -0.30 -21.10 -0.18
C GLU A 240 -1.15 -20.24 0.74
N ASP A 241 -1.21 -20.56 2.03
CA ASP A 241 -1.92 -19.77 3.03
C ASP A 241 -1.45 -18.31 3.10
N PHE A 242 -0.14 -18.08 3.01
CA PHE A 242 0.43 -16.74 3.00
C PHE A 242 0.07 -15.98 1.71
N LEU A 243 0.14 -16.63 0.55
CA LEU A 243 -0.27 -16.04 -0.72
C LEU A 243 -1.78 -15.77 -0.74
N ASN A 244 -2.59 -16.69 -0.21
CA ASN A 244 -4.03 -16.51 -0.06
C ASN A 244 -4.36 -15.33 0.83
N PHE A 245 -3.62 -15.15 1.91
CA PHE A 245 -3.70 -13.95 2.71
C PHE A 245 -3.32 -12.70 1.90
N ILE A 246 -2.23 -12.70 1.13
CA ILE A 246 -1.81 -11.54 0.31
C ILE A 246 -2.89 -11.16 -0.71
N PHE A 247 -3.49 -12.13 -1.36
CA PHE A 247 -4.49 -11.93 -2.41
C PHE A 247 -5.91 -11.68 -1.88
N GLY A 248 -6.14 -11.89 -0.58
CA GLY A 248 -7.45 -11.71 0.05
C GLY A 248 -8.42 -12.82 -0.30
N PHE A 249 -7.95 -14.07 -0.24
CA PHE A 249 -8.75 -15.29 -0.44
C PHE A 249 -9.27 -15.90 0.85
N LYS A 250 -8.67 -15.55 1.99
CA LYS A 250 -8.95 -16.22 3.27
C LYS A 250 -10.27 -15.80 3.92
N ASP A 251 -10.88 -14.75 3.40
CA ASP A 251 -12.23 -14.29 3.77
C ASP A 251 -13.11 -14.60 2.55
N GLY A 252 -14.16 -15.42 2.69
CA GLY A 252 -15.02 -15.94 1.60
C GLY A 252 -15.78 -14.89 0.76
N GLU A 253 -15.31 -13.64 0.75
CA GLU A 253 -15.78 -12.54 -0.06
C GLU A 253 -15.16 -12.59 -1.46
N LEU A 254 -16.01 -12.54 -2.48
CA LEU A 254 -15.57 -12.37 -3.86
C LEU A 254 -15.05 -10.92 -4.03
N LEU A 255 -13.78 -10.77 -4.43
CA LEU A 255 -13.12 -9.46 -4.52
C LEU A 255 -12.78 -9.11 -5.96
N LEU A 256 -13.26 -7.96 -6.43
CA LEU A 256 -12.90 -7.37 -7.71
C LEU A 256 -11.79 -6.33 -7.50
N ASN A 257 -10.62 -6.56 -8.09
CA ASN A 257 -9.53 -5.57 -8.06
C ASN A 257 -9.68 -4.65 -9.28
N ALA A 258 -9.78 -3.36 -9.03
CA ALA A 258 -9.98 -2.31 -10.02
C ALA A 258 -8.85 -1.27 -9.94
N ILE A 259 -7.97 -1.26 -10.95
CA ILE A 259 -6.73 -0.48 -10.94
C ILE A 259 -6.72 0.47 -12.13
N VAL A 260 -6.55 1.76 -11.86
CA VAL A 260 -6.28 2.78 -12.87
C VAL A 260 -4.84 3.26 -12.69
N SER A 261 -4.00 2.96 -13.68
CA SER A 261 -2.59 3.39 -13.74
C SER A 261 -2.39 4.31 -14.93
N GLY A 262 -2.29 5.61 -14.68
CA GLY A 262 -2.26 6.60 -15.76
C GLY A 262 -3.55 6.53 -16.58
N LYS A 263 -3.47 6.09 -17.85
CA LYS A 263 -4.61 5.87 -18.75
C LYS A 263 -5.08 4.41 -18.84
N GLN A 264 -4.33 3.47 -18.25
CA GLN A 264 -4.63 2.04 -18.33
C GLN A 264 -5.56 1.62 -17.20
N VAL A 265 -6.55 0.80 -17.53
CA VAL A 265 -7.48 0.19 -16.58
C VAL A 265 -7.24 -1.32 -16.55
N ASN A 266 -7.00 -1.87 -15.37
CA ASN A 266 -6.86 -3.30 -15.15
C ASN A 266 -7.92 -3.74 -14.15
N ILE A 267 -8.73 -4.74 -14.54
CA ILE A 267 -9.76 -5.32 -13.67
C ILE A 267 -9.58 -6.84 -13.65
N TYR A 268 -9.55 -7.42 -12.46
CA TYR A 268 -9.50 -8.86 -12.29
C TYR A 268 -10.11 -9.29 -10.96
N TRP A 269 -10.71 -10.46 -10.96
CA TRP A 269 -11.21 -11.10 -9.74
C TRP A 269 -10.06 -11.72 -8.96
N ASN A 270 -10.12 -11.66 -7.62
CA ASN A 270 -9.20 -12.41 -6.78
C ASN A 270 -9.18 -13.87 -7.23
N LYS A 271 -10.32 -14.56 -7.42
CA LYS A 271 -10.40 -15.98 -7.87
C LYS A 271 -9.54 -16.36 -9.08
N ASN A 272 -9.12 -15.41 -9.90
CA ASN A 272 -8.24 -15.68 -11.03
C ASN A 272 -6.76 -15.76 -10.62
N LEU A 273 -6.40 -15.20 -9.46
CA LEU A 273 -5.04 -15.21 -8.89
C LEU A 273 -4.66 -16.55 -8.25
N THR A 274 -5.62 -17.40 -7.85
CA THR A 274 -5.31 -18.76 -7.36
C THR A 274 -4.61 -19.57 -8.44
N LYS A 275 -4.95 -19.33 -9.71
CA LYS A 275 -4.29 -19.94 -10.88
C LYS A 275 -2.82 -19.56 -11.03
N LEU A 276 -2.37 -18.49 -10.35
CA LEU A 276 -0.96 -18.09 -10.31
C LEU A 276 -0.18 -18.87 -9.25
N ILE A 277 -0.87 -19.46 -8.28
CA ILE A 277 -0.29 -20.31 -7.25
C ILE A 277 -0.24 -21.73 -7.83
N GLY A 278 0.81 -22.02 -8.59
CA GLY A 278 1.14 -23.39 -8.98
C GLY A 278 2.11 -24.03 -7.99
N ASP A 279 2.64 -25.17 -8.39
CA ASP A 279 3.66 -25.89 -7.62
C ASP A 279 4.97 -25.10 -7.50
N ASN A 280 5.88 -25.61 -6.66
CA ASN A 280 7.24 -25.08 -6.47
C ASN A 280 7.27 -23.59 -6.12
N LEU A 281 6.57 -23.23 -5.04
CA LEU A 281 6.60 -21.88 -4.49
C LEU A 281 7.93 -21.58 -3.81
N GLU A 282 8.58 -20.50 -4.25
CA GLU A 282 9.86 -20.04 -3.70
C GLU A 282 9.91 -18.51 -3.58
N ALA A 283 10.60 -18.03 -2.56
CA ALA A 283 11.01 -16.64 -2.41
C ALA A 283 12.42 -16.46 -2.94
N ILE A 284 12.60 -15.49 -3.83
CA ILE A 284 13.87 -15.15 -4.48
C ILE A 284 14.24 -13.73 -4.05
N ASN A 285 15.42 -13.58 -3.45
CA ASN A 285 15.94 -12.28 -3.04
C ASN A 285 16.21 -11.39 -4.27
N GLU A 286 15.67 -10.16 -4.28
CA GLU A 286 15.86 -9.18 -5.36
C GLU A 286 16.74 -7.98 -4.92
N GLY A 287 17.38 -8.07 -3.75
CA GLY A 287 18.27 -7.06 -3.20
C GLY A 287 17.88 -6.63 -1.78
N GLU A 288 18.49 -5.54 -1.29
CA GLU A 288 18.44 -5.16 0.12
C GLU A 288 17.05 -4.73 0.65
N ARG A 289 16.09 -4.46 -0.24
CA ARG A 289 14.79 -3.86 0.12
C ARG A 289 13.60 -4.66 -0.35
N GLY A 290 13.82 -5.83 -0.93
CA GLY A 290 12.71 -6.64 -1.41
C GLY A 290 13.13 -7.98 -1.98
N TYR A 291 12.12 -8.82 -2.15
CA TYR A 291 12.22 -10.14 -2.73
C TYR A 291 10.97 -10.38 -3.56
N CYS A 292 10.97 -11.41 -4.38
CA CYS A 292 9.78 -11.86 -5.09
C CYS A 292 9.41 -13.27 -4.66
N ILE A 293 8.13 -13.61 -4.76
CA ILE A 293 7.65 -14.98 -4.68
C ILE A 293 7.38 -15.43 -6.11
N ALA A 294 7.94 -16.57 -6.48
CA ALA A 294 7.76 -17.23 -7.75
C ALA A 294 6.99 -18.55 -7.57
N SER A 295 6.24 -18.91 -8.61
CA SER A 295 5.65 -20.24 -8.78
C SER A 295 6.16 -20.80 -10.09
N ASN A 296 6.76 -21.99 -10.05
CA ASN A 296 7.39 -22.62 -11.23
C ASN A 296 8.34 -21.66 -11.97
N GLY A 297 9.19 -20.95 -11.22
CA GLY A 297 10.15 -19.97 -11.75
C GLY A 297 9.54 -18.64 -12.26
N LYS A 298 8.20 -18.51 -12.29
CA LYS A 298 7.54 -17.27 -12.71
C LYS A 298 7.21 -16.39 -11.50
N LYS A 299 7.70 -15.15 -11.50
CA LYS A 299 7.40 -14.16 -10.45
C LYS A 299 5.91 -13.83 -10.43
N ILE A 300 5.26 -14.03 -9.28
CA ILE A 300 3.82 -13.78 -9.09
C ILE A 300 3.54 -12.63 -8.12
N VAL A 301 4.45 -12.40 -7.16
CA VAL A 301 4.34 -11.29 -6.21
C VAL A 301 5.71 -10.69 -5.97
N ARG A 302 5.80 -9.36 -5.97
CA ARG A 302 6.96 -8.64 -5.46
C ARG A 302 6.67 -8.13 -4.06
N ILE A 303 7.57 -8.37 -3.12
CA ILE A 303 7.50 -7.88 -1.75
C ILE A 303 8.58 -6.81 -1.54
N GLN A 304 8.17 -5.63 -1.07
CA GLN A 304 9.11 -4.60 -0.62
C GLN A 304 9.04 -4.44 0.88
N VAL A 305 10.20 -4.53 1.54
CA VAL A 305 10.33 -4.40 2.97
C VAL A 305 10.57 -2.93 3.30
N ASN A 306 9.68 -2.30 4.07
CA ASN A 306 9.87 -0.93 4.49
C ASN A 306 9.08 -0.54 5.73
N PHE A 307 9.40 0.62 6.28
CA PHE A 307 8.49 1.28 7.20
C PHE A 307 7.34 1.92 6.44
N THR A 308 6.18 2.08 7.06
CA THR A 308 4.97 2.68 6.44
C THR A 308 5.19 4.07 5.80
N ASN A 309 6.31 4.75 6.12
CA ASN A 309 6.77 5.96 5.45
C ASN A 309 8.23 5.91 4.97
N GLY A 310 8.92 4.77 5.05
CA GLY A 310 10.30 4.58 4.57
C GLY A 310 11.40 5.24 5.41
N ILE A 311 11.13 5.64 6.66
CA ILE A 311 12.05 6.45 7.47
C ILE A 311 12.50 5.72 8.76
N GLY A 312 12.29 4.41 8.92
CA GLY A 312 12.80 3.67 10.10
C GLY A 312 12.16 3.99 11.46
N ILE A 313 11.25 4.96 11.53
CA ILE A 313 10.61 5.43 12.79
C ILE A 313 9.09 5.20 12.82
N SER A 314 8.54 4.59 11.78
CA SER A 314 7.11 4.27 11.71
C SER A 314 6.87 2.79 12.00
N ALA A 315 5.63 2.33 11.87
CA ALA A 315 5.37 0.89 11.91
C ALA A 315 6.10 0.19 10.76
N PHE A 316 6.68 -0.97 11.04
CA PHE A 316 7.31 -1.87 10.08
C PHE A 316 6.23 -2.64 9.31
N CYS A 317 6.44 -2.82 8.00
CA CYS A 317 5.58 -3.64 7.16
C CYS A 317 6.32 -4.17 5.93
N GLU A 318 5.78 -5.22 5.34
CA GLU A 318 6.10 -5.60 3.97
C GLU A 318 4.96 -5.20 3.05
N ARG A 319 5.29 -4.79 1.83
CA ARG A 319 4.30 -4.36 0.84
C ARG A 319 4.32 -5.31 -0.34
N ALA A 320 3.21 -5.98 -0.57
CA ALA A 320 3.02 -6.86 -1.71
C ALA A 320 2.54 -6.09 -2.93
N PHE A 321 3.10 -6.41 -4.09
CA PHE A 321 2.77 -5.86 -5.40
C PHE A 321 2.55 -7.01 -6.38
N LEU A 322 1.49 -6.88 -7.18
CA LEU A 322 1.18 -7.71 -8.34
C LEU A 322 1.77 -7.10 -9.62
#